data_AF-K6U9K1-F1
#
_entry.id   AF-K6U9K1-F1
#
_cell.length_a   1.000
_cell.length_b   1.000
_cell.length_c   1.000
_cell.angle_alpha   90.00
_cell.angle_beta   90.00
_cell.angle_gamma   90.00
#
_symmetry.space_group_name_H-M   'P 1'
#
loop_
_entity.id
_entity.type
_entity.pdbx_description
1 polymer ?
#
loop_
_entity_poly.entity_id
_entity_poly.type
_entity_poly.pdbx_seq_one_letter_code
_entity_poly.pdbx_strand_id
1 'polypeptide(L)'
;MAFNPVYSLFNTMKLILQRKIYFPKDRLGSKISMEDGQELTIFREVKISGKSTVENRDYQPAVFRVRFLLSGMKVEDNKRFSWIPVPFFVGLPGFQAKIWSINYQNNYFQGIYQWDSLEHAQQYSKSFAYRFMSKRSIEGSVSFEIIPNTSLKEYTSLL
;
A
#
# COMPACT_ATOMS: atom_id res chain seq x y z
N MET A 1 -19.79 -1.09 1.73
CA MET A 1 -19.93 -1.03 0.26
C MET A 1 -18.68 -1.62 -0.38
N ALA A 2 -18.80 -2.32 -1.50
CA ALA A 2 -17.62 -2.80 -2.21
C ALA A 2 -16.78 -1.63 -2.77
N PHE A 3 -15.46 -1.75 -2.72
CA PHE A 3 -14.55 -0.78 -3.33
C PHE A 3 -14.78 -0.69 -4.85
N ASN A 4 -15.04 0.53 -5.34
CA ASN A 4 -15.40 0.80 -6.72
C ASN A 4 -14.30 1.66 -7.41
N PRO A 5 -13.82 1.26 -8.60
CA PRO A 5 -12.74 1.97 -9.30
C PRO A 5 -13.11 3.37 -9.77
N VAL A 6 -14.36 3.58 -10.20
CA VAL A 6 -14.86 4.88 -10.68
C VAL A 6 -14.95 5.86 -9.52
N TYR A 7 -15.55 5.43 -8.41
CA TYR A 7 -15.59 6.22 -7.17
C TYR A 7 -14.18 6.61 -6.71
N SER A 8 -13.26 5.64 -6.69
CA SER A 8 -11.87 5.89 -6.27
C SER A 8 -11.18 6.92 -7.18
N LEU A 9 -11.37 6.83 -8.49
CA LEU A 9 -10.81 7.80 -9.43
C LEU A 9 -11.33 9.22 -9.16
N PHE A 10 -12.65 9.39 -9.01
CA PHE A 10 -13.24 10.70 -8.69
C PHE A 10 -12.72 11.25 -7.35
N ASN A 11 -12.62 10.40 -6.32
CA ASN A 11 -12.12 10.84 -5.03
C ASN A 11 -10.62 11.17 -5.07
N THR A 12 -9.81 10.44 -5.85
CA THR A 12 -8.42 10.82 -6.12
C THR A 12 -8.34 12.20 -6.76
N MET A 13 -9.16 12.50 -7.78
CA MET A 13 -9.18 13.83 -8.40
C MET A 13 -9.51 14.92 -7.38
N LYS A 14 -10.49 14.69 -6.51
CA LYS A 14 -10.79 15.60 -5.38
C LYS A 14 -9.59 15.79 -4.45
N LEU A 15 -8.89 14.71 -4.08
CA LEU A 15 -7.70 14.78 -3.23
C LEU A 15 -6.54 15.53 -3.89
N ILE A 16 -6.35 15.39 -5.21
CA ILE A 16 -5.37 16.15 -5.99
C ILE A 16 -5.72 17.65 -5.96
N LEU A 17 -6.98 18.01 -6.24
CA LEU A 17 -7.45 19.40 -6.20
C LEU A 17 -7.27 20.02 -4.81
N GLN A 18 -7.46 19.23 -3.75
CA GLN A 18 -7.23 19.63 -2.36
C GLN A 18 -5.76 19.59 -1.93
N ARG A 19 -4.83 19.20 -2.81
CA ARG A 19 -3.39 19.01 -2.50
C ARG A 19 -3.17 18.09 -1.29
N LYS A 20 -3.96 17.02 -1.19
CA LYS A 20 -3.92 16.06 -0.08
C LYS A 20 -3.09 14.82 -0.35
N ILE A 21 -2.60 14.60 -1.58
CA ILE A 21 -1.75 13.45 -1.93
C ILE A 21 -0.28 13.86 -1.93
N TYR A 22 0.55 13.13 -1.18
CA TYR A 22 1.98 13.39 -1.03
C TYR A 22 2.77 12.15 -1.41
N PHE A 23 3.94 12.37 -2.00
CA PHE A 23 4.91 11.32 -2.33
C PHE A 23 6.22 11.61 -1.60
N PRO A 24 6.34 11.24 -0.31
CA PRO A 24 7.55 11.46 0.46
C PRO A 24 8.76 10.77 -0.19
N LYS A 25 9.93 11.39 -0.05
CA LYS A 25 11.19 10.92 -0.65
C LYS A 25 12.25 10.56 0.38
N ASP A 26 12.03 10.88 1.65
CA ASP A 26 12.92 10.71 2.79
C ASP A 26 13.38 9.27 3.00
N ARG A 27 12.53 8.29 2.66
CA ARG A 27 12.82 6.85 2.84
C ARG A 27 13.17 6.13 1.55
N LEU A 28 13.30 6.83 0.42
CA LEU A 28 13.62 6.14 -0.83
C LEU A 28 15.05 5.58 -0.79
N GLY A 29 15.20 4.31 -1.14
CA GLY A 29 16.46 3.59 -1.08
C GLY A 29 16.80 3.02 0.30
N SER A 30 16.05 3.36 1.35
CA SER A 30 16.25 2.73 2.66
C SER A 30 15.77 1.29 2.67
N LYS A 31 16.38 0.48 3.53
CA LYS A 31 16.05 -0.93 3.72
C LYS A 31 15.07 -1.10 4.87
N ILE A 32 14.19 -2.08 4.75
CA ILE A 32 13.29 -2.56 5.80
C ILE A 32 13.71 -4.01 6.10
N SER A 33 14.03 -4.29 7.36
CA SER A 33 14.35 -5.63 7.83
C SER A 33 13.09 -6.28 8.38
N MET A 34 12.65 -7.36 7.75
CA MET A 34 11.41 -8.02 8.14
C MET A 34 11.68 -9.10 9.19
N GLU A 35 10.68 -9.41 10.01
CA GLU A 35 10.74 -10.46 11.04
C GLU A 35 11.12 -11.84 10.49
N ASP A 36 10.81 -12.11 9.22
CA ASP A 36 11.17 -13.35 8.53
C ASP A 36 12.56 -13.32 7.87
N GLY A 37 13.40 -12.34 8.25
CA GLY A 37 14.77 -12.16 7.77
C GLY A 37 14.88 -11.56 6.36
N GLN A 38 13.76 -11.23 5.71
CA GLN A 38 13.77 -10.60 4.38
C GLN A 38 14.19 -9.13 4.48
N GLU A 39 15.09 -8.69 3.61
CA GLU A 39 15.48 -7.29 3.49
C GLU A 39 14.88 -6.68 2.22
N LEU A 40 14.12 -5.60 2.37
CA LEU A 40 13.44 -4.95 1.24
C LEU A 40 13.83 -3.48 1.12
N THR A 41 14.14 -3.03 -0.09
CA THR A 41 14.47 -1.64 -0.38
C THR A 41 13.22 -0.87 -0.78
N ILE A 42 12.94 0.24 -0.12
CA ILE A 42 11.83 1.14 -0.44
C ILE A 42 12.14 1.88 -1.75
N PHE A 43 11.17 1.90 -2.67
CA PHE A 43 11.31 2.62 -3.94
C PHE A 43 10.16 3.60 -4.24
N ARG A 44 9.08 3.58 -3.45
CA ARG A 44 8.02 4.59 -3.51
C ARG A 44 7.28 4.66 -2.19
N GLU A 45 6.75 5.85 -1.89
CA GLU A 45 5.77 6.05 -0.85
C GLU A 45 4.68 7.03 -1.30
N VAL A 46 3.45 6.85 -0.81
CA VAL A 46 2.35 7.80 -0.94
C VAL A 46 1.62 7.96 0.40
N LYS A 47 1.20 9.17 0.72
CA LYS A 47 0.41 9.50 1.92
C LYS A 47 -0.72 10.46 1.58
N ILE A 48 -1.82 10.38 2.34
CA ILE A 48 -2.90 11.36 2.36
C ILE A 48 -2.79 12.26 3.59
N SER A 49 -2.73 13.58 3.42
CA SER A 49 -2.71 14.51 4.57
C SER A 49 -4.07 14.65 5.25
N GLY A 50 -4.05 15.00 6.54
CA GLY A 50 -5.24 15.33 7.31
C GLY A 50 -6.12 14.14 7.70
N LYS A 51 -5.67 12.90 7.46
CA LYS A 51 -6.31 11.67 7.98
C LYS A 51 -5.62 11.10 9.23
N SER A 52 -4.59 11.76 9.74
CA SER A 52 -3.96 11.41 11.02
C SER A 52 -4.86 11.83 12.18
N THR A 53 -5.78 10.94 12.51
CA THR A 53 -6.73 10.94 13.61
C THR A 53 -6.07 10.67 14.97
N VAL A 54 -4.86 11.21 15.20
CA VAL A 54 -4.14 11.05 16.48
C VAL A 54 -4.94 11.67 17.64
N GLU A 55 -5.89 12.57 17.35
CA GLU A 55 -6.76 13.20 18.34
C GLU A 55 -8.08 12.46 18.60
N ASN A 56 -8.40 11.39 17.86
CA ASN A 56 -9.62 10.61 18.06
C ASN A 56 -9.30 9.30 18.80
N ARG A 57 -9.78 9.15 20.05
CA ARG A 57 -9.58 7.94 20.87
C ARG A 57 -10.16 6.67 20.24
N ASP A 58 -11.13 6.80 19.33
CA ASP A 58 -11.75 5.68 18.63
C ASP A 58 -11.03 5.32 17.33
N TYR A 59 -9.89 5.95 17.04
CA TYR A 59 -9.10 5.63 15.85
C TYR A 59 -8.38 4.28 16.00
N GLN A 60 -8.78 3.32 15.17
CA GLN A 60 -8.25 1.96 15.16
C GLN A 60 -7.67 1.62 13.77
N PRO A 61 -6.48 2.14 13.42
CA PRO A 61 -5.88 1.89 12.10
C PRO A 61 -5.56 0.43 11.89
N ALA A 62 -5.43 0.02 10.63
CA ALA A 62 -4.92 -1.29 10.30
C ALA A 62 -3.86 -1.23 9.20
N VAL A 63 -2.84 -2.06 9.34
CA VAL A 63 -1.85 -2.30 8.28
C VAL A 63 -2.27 -3.49 7.44
N PHE A 64 -2.24 -3.33 6.13
CA PHE A 64 -2.31 -4.44 5.18
C PHE A 64 -0.93 -4.61 4.53
N ARG A 65 -0.26 -5.74 4.76
CA ARG A 65 1.02 -6.08 4.12
C ARG A 65 0.76 -7.16 3.08
N VAL A 66 1.28 -6.99 1.87
CA VAL A 66 1.22 -8.00 0.81
C VAL A 66 2.59 -8.16 0.16
N ARG A 67 2.93 -9.40 -0.19
CA ARG A 67 4.08 -9.76 -0.99
C ARG A 67 3.68 -10.55 -2.21
N PHE A 68 4.43 -10.39 -3.29
CA PHE A 68 4.19 -11.12 -4.54
C PHE A 68 5.41 -11.07 -5.46
N LEU A 69 5.51 -12.06 -6.34
CA LEU A 69 6.39 -12.02 -7.50
C LEU A 69 5.60 -11.58 -8.73
N LEU A 70 6.23 -10.82 -9.63
CA LEU A 70 5.60 -10.43 -10.89
C LEU A 70 5.69 -11.55 -11.93
N SER A 71 4.61 -11.72 -12.70
CA SER A 71 4.63 -12.56 -13.89
C SER A 71 4.98 -11.72 -15.13
N GLY A 72 6.00 -12.13 -15.88
CA GLY A 72 6.30 -11.58 -17.21
C GLY A 72 6.73 -10.11 -17.28
N MET A 73 7.19 -9.50 -16.18
CA MET A 73 7.60 -8.10 -16.15
C MET A 73 8.90 -7.90 -15.36
N LYS A 74 9.85 -7.14 -15.94
CA LYS A 74 11.10 -6.78 -15.24
C LYS A 74 10.82 -5.84 -14.08
N VAL A 75 11.70 -5.87 -13.08
CA VAL A 75 11.61 -5.05 -11.87
C VAL A 75 11.47 -3.55 -12.19
N GLU A 76 12.34 -3.02 -13.05
CA GLU A 76 12.34 -1.59 -13.38
C GLU A 76 11.10 -1.16 -14.16
N ASP A 77 10.57 -2.04 -15.02
CA ASP A 77 9.32 -1.79 -15.75
C ASP A 77 8.14 -1.72 -14.78
N ASN A 78 8.09 -2.59 -13.76
CA ASN A 78 7.04 -2.53 -12.76
C ASN A 78 7.19 -1.33 -11.81
N LYS A 79 8.41 -0.93 -11.48
CA LYS A 79 8.65 0.33 -10.75
C LYS A 79 8.06 1.50 -11.52
N ARG A 80 8.20 1.58 -12.84
CA ARG A 80 7.54 2.62 -13.66
C ARG A 80 6.03 2.42 -13.72
N PHE A 81 5.58 1.21 -14.08
CA PHE A 81 4.16 0.86 -14.26
C PHE A 81 3.33 1.10 -13.00
N SER A 82 3.89 0.88 -11.82
CA SER A 82 3.18 0.98 -10.54
C SER A 82 2.66 2.37 -10.19
N TRP A 83 2.95 3.41 -10.99
CA TRP A 83 2.29 4.71 -10.95
C TRP A 83 0.86 4.68 -11.51
N ILE A 84 0.63 3.91 -12.59
CA ILE A 84 -0.66 3.81 -13.28
C ILE A 84 -1.81 3.40 -12.34
N PRO A 85 -1.68 2.40 -11.45
CA PRO A 85 -2.78 2.03 -10.56
C PRO A 85 -3.00 3.01 -9.40
N VAL A 86 -2.12 3.98 -9.16
CA VAL A 86 -2.19 4.91 -8.00
C VAL A 86 -3.55 5.62 -7.90
N PRO A 87 -4.10 6.22 -8.96
CA PRO A 87 -5.37 6.91 -8.88
C PRO A 87 -6.57 6.02 -8.53
N PHE A 88 -6.43 4.71 -8.69
CA PHE A 88 -7.51 3.76 -8.47
C PHE A 88 -7.53 3.19 -7.05
N PHE A 89 -6.45 3.27 -6.27
CA PHE A 89 -6.48 2.83 -4.87
C PHE A 89 -6.35 3.97 -3.85
N VAL A 90 -5.72 5.09 -4.21
CA VAL A 90 -5.51 6.21 -3.27
C VAL A 90 -6.83 6.88 -2.86
N GLY A 91 -7.81 6.92 -3.76
CA GLY A 91 -9.13 7.46 -3.50
C GLY A 91 -10.09 6.51 -2.79
N LEU A 92 -9.67 5.29 -2.43
CA LEU A 92 -10.54 4.34 -1.74
C LEU A 92 -10.90 4.83 -0.33
N PRO A 93 -12.13 4.54 0.15
CA PRO A 93 -12.52 4.81 1.53
C PRO A 93 -11.49 4.23 2.50
N GLY A 94 -11.10 5.05 3.47
CA GLY A 94 -10.12 4.67 4.49
C GLY A 94 -8.66 4.57 4.09
N PHE A 95 -8.30 4.70 2.80
CA PHE A 95 -6.89 4.71 2.40
C PHE A 95 -6.15 5.91 3.05
N GLN A 96 -4.97 5.64 3.62
CA GLN A 96 -4.14 6.69 4.23
C GLN A 96 -2.72 6.73 3.68
N ALA A 97 -2.07 5.58 3.52
CA ALA A 97 -0.68 5.53 3.04
C ALA A 97 -0.35 4.20 2.38
N LYS A 98 0.70 4.20 1.56
CA LYS A 98 1.32 2.98 1.03
C LYS A 98 2.81 3.15 0.82
N ILE A 99 3.58 2.13 1.21
CA ILE A 99 4.99 1.95 0.88
C ILE A 99 5.10 0.83 -0.15
N TRP A 100 5.94 1.05 -1.16
CA TRP A 100 6.38 0.02 -2.08
C TRP A 100 7.85 -0.28 -1.82
N SER A 101 8.15 -1.56 -1.68
CA SER A 101 9.51 -2.05 -1.48
C SER A 101 9.75 -3.31 -2.30
N ILE A 102 11.02 -3.61 -2.54
CA ILE A 102 11.45 -4.79 -3.29
C ILE A 102 12.63 -5.45 -2.59
N ASN A 103 12.61 -6.76 -2.50
CA ASN A 103 13.80 -7.54 -2.21
C ASN A 103 14.55 -7.80 -3.53
N TYR A 104 15.74 -7.22 -3.70
CA TYR A 104 16.53 -7.39 -4.92
C TYR A 104 17.21 -8.75 -5.07
N GLN A 105 17.31 -9.54 -3.99
CA GLN A 105 17.91 -10.89 -4.04
C GLN A 105 16.95 -11.91 -4.65
N ASN A 106 15.65 -11.78 -4.38
CA ASN A 106 14.64 -12.75 -4.83
C ASN A 106 13.47 -12.13 -5.61
N ASN A 107 13.53 -10.84 -5.91
CA ASN A 107 12.54 -10.07 -6.68
C ASN A 107 11.13 -9.97 -6.08
N TYR A 108 10.94 -10.34 -4.81
CA TYR A 108 9.65 -10.12 -4.16
C TYR A 108 9.36 -8.63 -4.02
N PHE A 109 8.21 -8.23 -4.54
CA PHE A 109 7.63 -6.93 -4.26
C PHE A 109 6.82 -7.01 -2.98
N GLN A 110 6.85 -5.92 -2.21
CA GLN A 110 6.02 -5.75 -1.03
C GLN A 110 5.30 -4.41 -1.06
N GLY A 111 3.99 -4.46 -0.78
CA GLY A 111 3.18 -3.29 -0.50
C GLY A 111 2.76 -3.30 0.97
N ILE A 112 3.05 -2.23 1.70
CA ILE A 112 2.56 -2.02 3.07
C ILE A 112 1.60 -0.83 3.04
N TYR A 113 0.36 -1.01 3.46
CA TYR A 113 -0.71 -0.03 3.35
C TYR A 113 -1.21 0.33 4.75
N GLN A 114 -1.55 1.61 4.96
CA GLN A 114 -2.32 2.03 6.14
C GLN A 114 -3.76 2.31 5.73
N TRP A 115 -4.66 1.70 6.48
CA TRP A 115 -6.10 1.96 6.45
C TRP A 115 -6.53 2.58 7.77
N ASP A 116 -7.60 3.36 7.73
CA ASP A 116 -8.17 4.00 8.92
C ASP A 116 -8.92 3.02 9.84
N SER A 117 -9.22 1.81 9.35
CA SER A 117 -9.93 0.77 10.08
C SER A 117 -9.56 -0.62 9.56
N LEU A 118 -9.75 -1.63 10.43
CA LEU A 118 -9.64 -3.04 10.08
C LEU A 118 -10.61 -3.43 8.94
N GLU A 119 -11.84 -2.94 8.99
CA GLU A 119 -12.88 -3.20 7.98
C GLU A 119 -12.40 -2.76 6.58
N HIS A 120 -11.82 -1.56 6.45
CA HIS A 120 -11.31 -1.10 5.16
C HIS A 120 -10.09 -1.91 4.67
N ALA A 121 -9.21 -2.36 5.57
CA ALA A 121 -8.11 -3.25 5.20
C ALA A 121 -8.62 -4.61 4.69
N GLN A 122 -9.65 -5.18 5.33
CA GLN A 122 -10.31 -6.42 4.91
C GLN A 122 -11.08 -6.25 3.60
N GLN A 123 -11.71 -5.10 3.36
CA GLN A 123 -12.34 -4.79 2.09
C GLN A 123 -11.31 -4.65 0.97
N TYR A 124 -10.13 -4.09 1.25
CA TYR A 124 -9.05 -3.99 0.27
C TYR A 124 -8.59 -5.36 -0.23
N SER A 125 -8.48 -6.36 0.65
CA SER A 125 -8.07 -7.73 0.29
C SER A 125 -9.02 -8.42 -0.69
N LYS A 126 -10.26 -7.92 -0.80
CA LYS A 126 -11.30 -8.41 -1.72
C LYS A 126 -11.52 -7.47 -2.92
N SER A 127 -10.76 -6.38 -3.01
CA SER A 127 -11.00 -5.31 -3.96
C SER A 127 -10.53 -5.62 -5.38
N PHE A 128 -11.00 -4.83 -6.35
CA PHE A 128 -10.51 -4.91 -7.72
C PHE A 128 -9.00 -4.60 -7.83
N ALA A 129 -8.47 -3.72 -6.98
CA ALA A 129 -7.05 -3.34 -6.99
C ALA A 129 -6.17 -4.51 -6.52
N TYR A 130 -6.56 -5.19 -5.44
CA TYR A 130 -5.91 -6.42 -5.00
C TYR A 130 -5.99 -7.51 -6.07
N ARG A 131 -7.20 -7.77 -6.62
CA ARG A 131 -7.38 -8.76 -7.69
C ARG A 131 -6.55 -8.47 -8.94
N PHE A 132 -6.44 -7.20 -9.34
CA PHE A 132 -5.62 -6.78 -10.47
C PHE A 132 -4.13 -7.06 -10.22
N MET A 133 -3.64 -6.77 -9.01
CA MET A 133 -2.27 -7.10 -8.62
C MET A 133 -2.06 -8.62 -8.64
N SER A 134 -2.93 -9.40 -8.00
CA SER A 134 -2.80 -10.87 -7.92
C SER A 134 -2.80 -11.52 -9.30
N LYS A 135 -3.62 -11.05 -10.23
CA LYS A 135 -3.64 -11.56 -11.63
C LYS A 135 -2.34 -11.30 -12.40
N ARG A 136 -1.56 -10.31 -12.00
CA ARG A 136 -0.26 -9.97 -12.60
C ARG A 136 0.90 -10.62 -11.87
N SER A 137 0.62 -11.38 -10.82
CA SER A 137 1.63 -12.07 -10.03
C SER A 137 1.85 -13.49 -10.55
N ILE A 138 2.99 -14.07 -10.23
CA ILE A 138 3.21 -15.52 -10.40
C ILE A 138 2.18 -16.24 -9.54
N GLU A 139 1.55 -17.28 -10.10
CA GLU A 139 0.57 -18.10 -9.39
C GLU A 139 1.16 -18.66 -8.08
N GLY A 140 0.40 -18.62 -6.99
CA GLY A 140 0.85 -19.04 -5.66
C GLY A 140 1.85 -18.12 -4.95
N SER A 141 2.38 -17.07 -5.61
CA SER A 141 3.37 -16.18 -4.98
C SER A 141 2.78 -15.09 -4.08
N VAL A 142 1.47 -14.84 -4.17
CA VAL A 142 0.81 -13.75 -3.44
C VAL A 142 0.49 -14.19 -2.03
N SER A 143 1.01 -13.48 -1.04
CA SER A 143 0.65 -13.63 0.37
C SER A 143 0.36 -12.28 0.99
N PHE A 144 -0.62 -12.20 1.89
CA PHE A 144 -0.91 -10.99 2.62
C PHE A 144 -1.28 -11.28 4.07
N GLU A 145 -1.15 -10.26 4.90
CA GLU A 145 -1.62 -10.23 6.28
C GLU A 145 -2.26 -8.88 6.59
N ILE A 146 -3.07 -8.87 7.64
CA ILE A 146 -3.69 -7.67 8.17
C ILE A 146 -3.33 -7.56 9.66
N ILE A 147 -2.68 -6.48 10.03
CA ILE A 147 -2.32 -6.18 11.42
C ILE A 147 -3.30 -5.11 11.93
N PRO A 148 -4.25 -5.46 12.82
CA PRO A 148 -5.20 -4.50 13.37
C PRO A 148 -4.51 -3.56 14.37
N ASN A 149 -5.19 -2.44 14.66
CA ASN A 149 -4.82 -1.45 15.69
C ASN A 149 -3.36 -1.01 15.61
N THR A 150 -2.84 -0.89 14.39
CA THR A 150 -1.43 -0.59 14.10
C THR A 150 -1.37 0.44 13.01
N SER A 151 -0.66 1.54 13.27
CA SER A 151 -0.32 2.53 12.24
C SER A 151 0.91 2.08 11.44
N LEU A 152 1.06 2.59 10.23
CA LEU A 152 2.26 2.35 9.42
C LEU A 152 3.51 2.87 10.11
N LYS A 153 3.40 3.96 10.87
CA LYS A 153 4.52 4.50 11.64
C LYS A 153 5.01 3.46 12.66
N GLU A 154 4.11 2.99 13.53
CA GLU A 154 4.41 1.94 14.52
C GLU A 154 4.95 0.69 13.84
N TYR A 155 4.26 0.20 12.81
CA TYR A 155 4.67 -0.99 12.06
C TYR A 155 6.10 -0.87 11.53
N THR A 156 6.45 0.25 10.89
CA THR A 156 7.81 0.45 10.36
C THR A 156 8.85 0.80 11.42
N SER A 157 8.46 1.13 12.65
CA SER A 157 9.40 1.31 13.76
C SER A 157 9.76 -0.01 14.46
N LEU A 158 9.01 -1.07 14.19
CA LEU A 158 9.29 -2.43 14.66
C LEU A 158 10.18 -3.24 13.69
N LEU A 159 10.50 -2.66 12.53
CA LEU A 159 11.27 -3.27 11.42
C LEU A 159 12.57 -2.51 11.19
#